data_AF-A0A832YBI6-F1
#
_entry.id   AF-A0A832YBI6-F1
#
_cell.length_a   1.000
_cell.length_b   1.000
_cell.length_c   1.000
_cell.angle_alpha   90.00
_cell.angle_beta   90.00
_cell.angle_gamma   90.00
#
_symmetry.space_group_name_H-M   'P 1'
#
loop_
_entity.id
_entity.type
_entity.pdbx_description
1 polymer ?
#
loop_
_entity_poly.entity_id
_entity_poly.type
_entity_poly.pdbx_seq_one_letter_code
_entity_poly.pdbx_strand_id
1 'polypeptide(L)'
;NKETEQIKKDPDFVKKTLNDILSEPAELRKGRMSVGQIDEREIISSELSSLVKNDYNVELDVFSESDSEKYDPKNKAKNARPFKPAILIE
;
A
#
# COMPACT_ATOMS: atom_id res chain seq x y z
N ASN A 1 -21.13 18.15 -0.17
CA ASN A 1 -20.97 16.84 0.49
C ASN A 1 -19.52 16.67 0.91
N LYS A 2 -19.24 16.65 2.23
CA LYS A 2 -17.86 16.45 2.76
C LYS A 2 -17.26 15.10 2.35
N GLU A 3 -18.09 14.09 2.10
CA GLU A 3 -17.67 12.73 1.75
C GLU A 3 -17.03 12.62 0.36
N THR A 4 -17.38 13.49 -0.59
CA THR A 4 -16.87 13.44 -1.97
C THR A 4 -15.71 14.40 -2.23
N GLU A 5 -15.31 15.21 -1.25
CA GLU A 5 -14.18 16.15 -1.37
C GLU A 5 -12.86 15.41 -1.60
N GLN A 6 -12.63 14.29 -0.91
CA GLN A 6 -11.42 13.47 -1.09
C GLN A 6 -11.37 12.84 -2.49
N ILE A 7 -12.52 12.41 -3.02
CA ILE A 7 -12.64 11.76 -4.33
C ILE A 7 -12.27 12.74 -5.46
N LYS A 8 -12.61 14.03 -5.30
CA LYS A 8 -12.27 15.06 -6.29
C LYS A 8 -10.79 15.45 -6.27
N LYS A 9 -10.09 15.21 -5.17
CA LYS A 9 -8.66 15.56 -5.04
C LYS A 9 -7.76 14.61 -5.84
N ASP A 10 -8.15 13.35 -5.96
CA ASP A 10 -7.38 12.35 -6.72
C ASP A 10 -8.29 11.36 -7.48
N PRO A 11 -8.86 11.78 -8.63
CA PRO A 11 -9.69 10.90 -9.45
C PRO A 11 -8.90 9.75 -10.07
N ASP A 12 -7.60 9.93 -10.30
CA ASP A 12 -6.74 8.88 -10.87
C ASP A 12 -6.49 7.76 -9.86
N PHE A 13 -6.31 8.09 -8.57
CA PHE A 13 -6.22 7.11 -7.50
C PHE A 13 -7.49 6.24 -7.44
N VAL A 14 -8.66 6.86 -7.46
CA VAL A 14 -9.95 6.14 -7.43
C VAL A 14 -10.08 5.19 -8.63
N LYS A 15 -9.77 5.68 -9.84
CA LYS A 15 -9.81 4.88 -11.07
C LYS A 15 -8.85 3.69 -11.00
N LYS A 16 -7.62 3.92 -10.53
CA LYS A 16 -6.59 2.87 -10.39
C LYS A 16 -7.00 1.82 -9.36
N THR A 17 -7.44 2.24 -8.18
CA THR A 17 -7.88 1.33 -7.12
C THR A 17 -9.08 0.48 -7.55
N LEU A 18 -10.04 1.09 -8.28
CA LEU A 18 -11.16 0.34 -8.85
C LEU A 18 -10.68 -0.74 -9.84
N ASN A 19 -9.78 -0.37 -10.75
CA ASN A 19 -9.21 -1.32 -11.71
C ASN A 19 -8.44 -2.44 -11.01
N ASP A 20 -7.70 -2.13 -9.93
CA ASP A 20 -6.98 -3.15 -9.16
C ASP A 20 -7.94 -4.16 -8.53
N ILE A 21 -9.01 -3.67 -7.89
CA ILE A 21 -10.04 -4.54 -7.30
C ILE A 21 -10.68 -5.40 -8.40
N LEU A 22 -11.11 -4.80 -9.51
CA LEU A 22 -11.79 -5.52 -10.58
C LEU A 22 -10.87 -6.48 -11.35
N SER A 23 -9.56 -6.27 -11.33
CA SER A 23 -8.58 -7.18 -11.93
C SER A 23 -8.46 -8.51 -11.18
N GLU A 24 -8.96 -8.58 -9.95
CA GLU A 24 -8.89 -9.79 -9.13
C GLU A 24 -10.13 -10.69 -9.27
N PRO A 25 -9.94 -12.03 -9.27
CA PRO A 25 -11.03 -13.00 -9.23
C PRO A 25 -12.02 -12.73 -8.09
N ALA A 26 -13.30 -12.98 -8.33
CA ALA A 26 -14.36 -12.74 -7.36
C ALA A 26 -14.14 -13.48 -6.02
N GLU A 27 -13.56 -14.67 -6.07
CA GLU A 27 -13.28 -15.47 -4.87
C GLU A 27 -12.22 -14.81 -3.97
N LEU A 28 -11.15 -14.26 -4.55
CA LEU A 28 -10.13 -13.53 -3.78
C LEU A 28 -10.69 -12.24 -3.21
N ARG A 29 -11.53 -11.53 -3.96
CA ARG A 29 -12.22 -10.33 -3.45
C ARG A 29 -13.12 -10.62 -2.26
N LYS A 30 -13.92 -11.69 -2.32
CA LYS A 30 -14.76 -12.14 -1.19
C LYS A 30 -13.89 -12.51 0.02
N GLY A 31 -12.79 -13.22 -0.21
CA GLY A 31 -11.81 -13.53 0.83
C GLY A 31 -11.31 -12.26 1.52
N ARG A 32 -10.83 -11.27 0.76
CA ARG A 32 -10.37 -9.99 1.32
C ARG A 32 -11.46 -9.23 2.08
N MET A 33 -12.69 -9.23 1.59
CA MET A 33 -13.82 -8.60 2.28
C MET A 33 -14.12 -9.25 3.65
N SER A 34 -13.78 -10.53 3.83
CA SER A 34 -14.00 -11.25 5.09
C SER A 34 -12.95 -10.98 6.17
N VAL A 35 -11.74 -10.55 5.78
CA VAL A 35 -10.59 -10.40 6.68
C VAL A 35 -10.69 -9.15 7.58
N GLY A 36 -11.59 -8.21 7.28
CA GLY A 36 -11.79 -7.01 8.09
C GLY A 36 -10.64 -6.00 7.91
N GLN A 37 -10.37 -5.21 8.96
CA GLN A 37 -9.31 -4.21 8.94
C GLN A 37 -7.95 -4.87 9.22
N ILE A 38 -6.96 -4.54 8.40
CA ILE A 38 -5.59 -5.07 8.50
C ILE A 38 -4.64 -3.88 8.68
N ASP A 39 -3.72 -3.98 9.62
CA ASP A 39 -2.57 -3.07 9.69
C ASP A 39 -1.45 -3.59 8.78
N GLU A 40 -1.45 -3.13 7.53
CA GLU A 40 -0.46 -3.54 6.53
C GLU A 40 0.97 -3.15 6.95
N ARG A 41 1.14 -2.01 7.65
CA ARG A 41 2.46 -1.53 8.06
C ARG A 41 3.08 -2.49 9.07
N GLU A 42 2.32 -2.85 10.09
CA GLU A 42 2.78 -3.75 11.15
C GLU A 42 3.21 -5.09 10.55
N ILE A 43 2.34 -5.71 9.75
CA ILE A 43 2.57 -7.03 9.13
C ILE A 43 3.81 -7.02 8.23
N ILE A 44 3.99 -5.99 7.40
CA ILE A 44 5.16 -5.91 6.53
C ILE A 44 6.43 -5.73 7.38
N SER A 45 6.39 -4.88 8.41
CA SER A 45 7.56 -4.65 9.25
C SER A 45 7.97 -5.87 10.08
N SER A 46 7.01 -6.66 10.56
CA SER A 46 7.28 -7.82 11.42
C SER A 46 7.74 -9.03 10.63
N GLU A 47 7.04 -9.36 9.54
CA GLU A 47 7.25 -10.61 8.80
C GLU A 47 8.29 -10.44 7.69
N LEU A 48 8.26 -9.32 6.96
CA LEU A 48 9.04 -9.17 5.72
C LEU A 48 10.48 -8.71 5.98
N SER A 49 10.72 -7.98 7.07
CA SER A 49 12.05 -7.44 7.41
C SER A 49 13.10 -8.54 7.53
N SER A 50 12.77 -9.63 8.22
CA SER A 50 13.66 -10.78 8.41
C SER A 50 13.95 -11.51 7.10
N LEU A 51 12.94 -11.66 6.23
CA LEU A 51 13.09 -12.33 4.95
C LEU A 51 13.97 -11.51 3.99
N VAL A 52 13.72 -10.21 3.87
CA VAL A 52 14.49 -9.33 2.99
C VAL A 52 15.96 -9.26 3.41
N LYS A 53 16.21 -9.19 4.72
CA LYS A 53 17.57 -9.20 5.27
C LYS A 53 18.29 -10.52 5.01
N ASN A 54 17.63 -11.65 5.17
CA ASN A 54 18.26 -12.96 4.95
C ASN A 54 18.49 -13.27 3.47
N ASP A 55 17.52 -12.96 2.60
CA ASP A 55 17.57 -13.35 1.19
C ASP A 55 18.38 -12.38 0.33
N TYR A 56 18.34 -11.08 0.66
CA TYR A 56 18.94 -10.03 -0.16
C TYR A 56 20.02 -9.22 0.57
N ASN A 57 20.19 -9.41 1.88
CA ASN A 57 21.12 -8.65 2.72
C ASN A 57 20.92 -7.13 2.61
N VAL A 58 19.66 -6.71 2.55
CA VAL A 58 19.22 -5.31 2.48
C VAL A 58 18.41 -4.97 3.74
N GLU A 59 18.57 -3.75 4.26
CA GLU A 59 17.74 -3.23 5.35
C GLU A 59 16.40 -2.72 4.81
N LEU A 60 15.31 -3.01 5.51
CA LEU A 60 13.94 -2.68 5.11
C LEU A 60 13.35 -1.62 6.03
N ASP A 61 13.02 -0.46 5.48
CA ASP A 61 12.24 0.59 6.15
C ASP A 61 10.81 0.65 5.61
N VAL A 62 9.83 0.72 6.52
CA VAL A 62 8.39 0.72 6.18
C VAL A 62 7.74 1.98 6.74
N PHE A 63 7.11 2.75 5.85
CA PHE A 63 6.46 4.03 6.18
C PHE A 63 4.99 4.02 5.79
N SER A 64 4.18 4.78 6.53
CA SER A 64 2.80 5.09 6.12
C SER A 64 2.76 6.24 5.12
N GLU A 65 1.70 6.32 4.31
CA GLU A 65 1.46 7.47 3.44
C GLU A 65 1.33 8.79 4.22
N SER A 66 0.84 8.71 5.46
CA SER A 66 0.58 9.83 6.36
C SER A 66 1.78 10.24 7.21
N ASP A 67 2.88 9.51 7.17
CA ASP A 67 4.07 9.85 7.97
C ASP A 67 4.76 11.08 7.41
N SER A 68 4.90 12.11 8.24
CA SER A 68 5.59 13.35 7.90
C SER A 68 7.10 13.17 7.70
N GLU A 69 7.68 12.14 8.35
CA GLU A 69 9.12 11.85 8.35
C GLU A 69 9.50 10.74 7.35
N LYS A 70 8.60 10.35 6.44
CA LYS A 70 8.88 9.29 5.46
C LYS A 70 10.04 9.68 4.53
N TYR A 71 10.96 8.74 4.34
CA TYR A 71 12.05 8.90 3.38
C TYR A 71 11.59 8.49 1.97
N ASP A 72 11.32 9.48 1.13
CA ASP A 72 10.88 9.25 -0.26
C ASP A 72 11.46 10.29 -1.23
N PRO A 73 12.78 10.25 -1.50
CA PRO A 73 13.46 11.21 -2.38
C PRO A 73 12.91 11.22 -3.82
N LYS A 74 12.28 10.12 -4.27
CA LYS A 74 11.70 9.99 -5.62
C LYS A 74 10.18 10.21 -5.66
N ASN A 75 9.57 10.60 -4.53
CA ASN A 75 8.12 10.80 -4.37
C ASN A 75 7.30 9.62 -4.94
N LYS A 76 7.74 8.38 -4.68
CA LYS A 76 7.09 7.14 -5.11
C LYS A 76 5.88 6.79 -4.26
N ALA A 77 5.80 7.26 -3.01
CA ALA A 77 4.73 6.98 -2.06
C ALA A 77 3.35 7.34 -2.62
N LYS A 78 3.25 8.37 -3.48
CA LYS A 78 2.00 8.74 -4.18
C LYS A 78 1.40 7.63 -5.07
N ASN A 79 2.21 6.63 -5.43
CA ASN A 79 1.76 5.49 -6.24
C ASN A 79 1.38 4.28 -5.39
N ALA A 80 1.60 4.32 -4.08
CA ALA A 80 1.19 3.28 -3.16
C ALA A 80 -0.34 3.20 -3.12
N ARG A 81 -0.86 1.98 -3.11
CA ARG A 81 -2.28 1.67 -3.01
C ARG A 81 -2.46 0.50 -2.04
N PRO A 82 -3.64 0.31 -1.43
CA PRO A 82 -3.91 -0.87 -0.60
C PRO A 82 -3.54 -2.16 -1.33
N PHE A 83 -2.88 -3.10 -0.64
CA PHE A 83 -2.33 -4.34 -1.21
C PHE A 83 -1.29 -4.16 -2.35
N LYS A 84 -0.87 -2.93 -2.68
CA LYS A 84 0.12 -2.60 -3.72
C LYS A 84 1.06 -1.49 -3.23
N PRO A 85 2.06 -1.82 -2.38
CA PRO A 85 2.97 -0.84 -1.82
C PRO A 85 3.86 -0.20 -2.89
N ALA A 86 4.32 1.02 -2.63
CA ALA A 86 5.35 1.67 -3.44
C ALA A 86 6.74 1.34 -2.87
N ILE A 87 7.61 0.78 -3.71
CA ILE A 87 8.96 0.36 -3.30
C ILE A 87 10.00 1.30 -3.94
N LEU A 88 10.88 1.81 -3.09
CA LEU A 88 12.10 2.53 -3.47
C LEU A 88 13.30 1.62 -3.15
N ILE A 89 14.17 1.43 -4.12
CA ILE A 89 15.45 0.74 -3.97
C ILE A 89 16.51 1.70 -4.48
N GLU A 90 17.60 1.83 -3.74
CA GLU A 90 18.79 2.64 -4.06
C GLU A 90 20.08 1.88 -3.80
#